data_AF-A0A327QZ73-F1
#
_entry.id   AF-A0A327QZ73-F1
#
_cell.length_a   1.000
_cell.length_b   1.000
_cell.length_c   1.000
_cell.angle_alpha   90.00
_cell.angle_beta   90.00
_cell.angle_gamma   90.00
#
_symmetry.space_group_name_H-M   'P 1'
#
loop_
_entity.id
_entity.type
_entity.pdbx_description
1 polymer ?
#
loop_
_entity_poly.entity_id
_entity_poly.type
_entity_poly.pdbx_seq_one_letter_code
_entity_poly.pdbx_strand_id
1 'polypeptide(L)'
;MKYSFIIPLFVLFFCHCRHKEDNTITQFYGKPEVPSSIKEDHKYLLDKIEKMTLFQDSTGLVAIKLKELMQHHFAEEEDYVLSPLGLLPQLANGELPEHSIEVVELCEKFKSQWAHMNAEHQLIKAFMNELVQASKDEDHPEIMELEKELQKHAKTEEEVFFPTAILIGEYLKLKSLEVN
;
A
#
# COMPACT_ATOMS: atom_id res chain seq x y z
N MET A 1 -14.36 45.34 -51.67
CA MET A 1 -14.72 44.17 -50.84
C MET A 1 -13.72 44.07 -49.70
N LYS A 2 -14.17 44.34 -48.46
CA LYS A 2 -13.35 44.25 -47.25
C LYS A 2 -13.49 42.83 -46.70
N TYR A 3 -12.42 42.04 -46.70
CA TYR A 3 -12.40 40.75 -46.01
C TYR A 3 -12.03 41.00 -44.54
N SER A 4 -13.00 40.76 -43.67
CA SER A 4 -12.84 40.66 -42.23
C SER A 4 -12.63 39.18 -41.91
N PHE A 5 -11.48 38.80 -41.35
CA PHE A 5 -11.23 37.45 -40.87
C PHE A 5 -10.77 37.51 -39.41
N ILE A 6 -11.77 37.40 -38.54
CA ILE A 6 -11.89 36.47 -37.41
C ILE A 6 -10.59 36.17 -36.63
N ILE A 7 -10.61 36.63 -35.39
CA ILE A 7 -9.68 36.38 -34.28
C ILE A 7 -9.65 34.88 -33.95
N PRO A 8 -8.48 34.23 -33.77
CA PRO A 8 -8.44 32.89 -33.21
C PRO A 8 -8.56 32.98 -31.68
N LEU A 9 -9.67 32.45 -31.17
CA LEU A 9 -9.91 32.20 -29.75
C LEU A 9 -8.98 31.06 -29.30
N PHE A 10 -7.84 31.41 -28.68
CA PHE A 10 -7.01 30.45 -27.95
C PHE A 10 -7.80 29.94 -26.74
N VAL A 11 -8.42 28.77 -26.88
CA VAL A 11 -8.95 28.02 -25.74
C VAL A 11 -7.74 27.44 -25.01
N LEU A 12 -7.28 28.14 -23.98
CA LEU A 12 -6.31 27.62 -23.03
C LEU A 12 -6.94 26.43 -22.31
N PHE A 13 -6.41 25.27 -22.63
CA PHE A 13 -6.65 23.99 -21.97
C PHE A 13 -6.32 24.16 -20.49
N PHE A 14 -7.34 24.16 -19.62
CA PHE A 14 -7.12 24.09 -18.19
C PHE A 14 -6.48 22.73 -17.89
N CYS A 15 -5.16 22.70 -17.71
CA CYS A 15 -4.48 21.65 -16.97
C CYS A 15 -5.11 21.61 -15.58
N HIS A 16 -6.07 20.70 -15.38
CA HIS A 16 -6.41 20.23 -14.04
C HIS A 16 -5.22 19.43 -13.54
N CYS A 17 -4.24 20.14 -12.96
CA CYS A 17 -3.34 19.53 -12.01
C CYS A 17 -4.23 18.97 -10.90
N ARG A 18 -4.48 17.66 -10.95
CA ARG A 18 -5.13 16.94 -9.86
C ARG A 18 -4.22 17.14 -8.65
N HIS A 19 -4.75 17.87 -7.67
CA HIS A 19 -4.07 18.19 -6.43
C HIS A 19 -3.51 16.89 -5.84
N LYS A 20 -2.22 16.88 -5.51
CA LYS A 20 -1.62 15.84 -4.70
C LYS A 20 -2.40 15.86 -3.37
N GLU A 21 -3.23 14.85 -3.12
CA GLU A 21 -3.82 14.66 -1.81
C GLU A 21 -2.64 14.46 -0.85
N ASP A 22 -2.56 15.33 0.15
CA ASP A 22 -1.54 15.28 1.18
C ASP A 22 -1.59 13.89 1.83
N ASN A 23 -0.42 13.24 1.96
CA ASN A 23 -0.18 12.01 2.71
C ASN A 23 -0.45 12.22 4.22
N THR A 24 -1.68 12.58 4.55
CA THR A 24 -2.18 12.63 5.90
C THR A 24 -2.56 11.20 6.26
N ILE A 25 -1.74 10.57 7.11
CA ILE A 25 -2.13 9.37 7.87
C ILE A 25 -3.56 9.64 8.33
N THR A 26 -4.49 8.87 7.79
CA THR A 26 -5.89 9.10 8.09
C THR A 26 -6.10 8.73 9.55
N GLN A 27 -6.31 9.72 10.41
CA GLN A 27 -6.77 9.50 11.78
C GLN A 27 -8.19 8.96 11.73
N PHE A 28 -8.34 7.70 11.33
CA PHE A 28 -9.58 6.95 11.48
C PHE A 28 -9.84 6.77 12.98
N TYR A 29 -10.85 7.47 13.48
CA TYR A 29 -11.33 7.26 14.83
C TYR A 29 -11.76 5.79 14.99
N GLY A 30 -11.33 5.15 16.08
CA GLY A 30 -11.62 3.73 16.31
C GLY A 30 -10.80 2.75 15.45
N LYS A 31 -9.78 3.21 14.71
CA LYS A 31 -8.87 2.34 13.95
C LYS A 31 -8.21 1.29 14.87
N PRO A 32 -8.31 -0.01 14.56
CA PRO A 32 -7.61 -1.03 15.33
C PRO A 32 -6.10 -1.01 15.08
N GLU A 33 -5.32 -1.53 16.02
CA GLU A 33 -3.88 -1.66 15.85
C GLU A 33 -3.53 -2.79 14.88
N VAL A 34 -2.60 -2.54 13.95
CA VAL A 34 -2.07 -3.60 13.08
C VAL A 34 -1.41 -4.69 13.94
N PRO A 35 -1.60 -6.00 13.65
CA PRO A 35 -0.92 -7.08 14.35
C PRO A 35 0.60 -6.87 14.40
N SER A 36 1.21 -7.06 15.57
CA SER A 36 2.65 -6.79 15.76
C SER A 36 3.53 -7.64 14.85
N SER A 37 3.12 -8.88 14.55
CA SER A 37 3.83 -9.78 13.64
C SER A 37 3.95 -9.21 12.23
N ILE A 38 2.97 -8.43 11.77
CA ILE A 38 3.00 -7.77 10.46
C ILE A 38 3.95 -6.57 10.50
N LYS A 39 3.84 -5.72 11.53
CA LYS A 39 4.78 -4.58 11.72
C LYS A 39 6.24 -5.04 11.82
N GLU A 40 6.48 -6.17 12.48
CA GLU A 40 7.82 -6.79 12.58
C GLU A 40 8.33 -7.27 11.22
N ASP A 41 7.47 -7.86 10.38
CA ASP A 41 7.82 -8.28 9.01
C ASP A 41 8.14 -7.06 8.12
N HIS A 42 7.31 -6.01 8.16
CA HIS A 42 7.55 -4.75 7.45
C HIS A 42 8.88 -4.13 7.84
N LYS A 43 9.14 -4.04 9.16
CA LYS A 43 10.40 -3.53 9.68
C LYS A 43 11.58 -4.36 9.21
N TYR A 44 11.47 -5.69 9.26
CA TYR A 44 12.53 -6.60 8.82
C TYR A 44 12.89 -6.39 7.34
N LEU A 45 11.89 -6.29 6.47
CA LEU A 45 12.07 -6.05 5.04
C LEU A 45 12.70 -4.68 4.77
N LEU A 46 12.22 -3.63 5.43
CA LEU A 46 12.80 -2.28 5.33
C LEU A 46 14.24 -2.22 5.82
N ASP A 47 14.57 -2.87 6.95
CA ASP A 47 15.92 -2.92 7.49
C ASP A 47 16.88 -3.67 6.53
N LYS A 48 16.39 -4.65 5.78
CA LYS A 48 17.16 -5.34 4.73
C LYS A 48 17.42 -4.44 3.53
N ILE A 49 16.39 -3.79 3.01
CA ILE A 49 16.51 -2.84 1.90
C ILE A 49 17.48 -1.72 2.29
N GLU A 50 17.41 -1.23 3.53
CA GLU A 50 18.28 -0.15 4.02
C GLU A 50 19.76 -0.48 3.86
N LYS A 51 20.16 -1.72 4.17
CA LYS A 51 21.56 -2.14 4.02
C LYS A 51 22.04 -2.07 2.58
N MET A 52 21.16 -2.34 1.62
CA MET A 52 21.48 -2.32 0.20
C MET A 52 21.63 -0.88 -0.33
N THR A 53 20.97 0.09 0.29
CA THR A 53 21.16 1.51 -0.07
C THR A 53 22.58 2.02 0.18
N LEU A 54 23.38 1.27 0.96
CA LEU A 54 24.77 1.61 1.28
C LEU A 54 25.75 1.24 0.16
N PHE A 55 25.33 0.46 -0.84
CA PHE A 55 26.16 0.16 -2.00
C PHE A 55 26.42 1.43 -2.80
N GLN A 56 27.67 1.61 -3.27
CA GLN A 56 28.12 2.81 -3.97
C GLN A 56 28.03 2.68 -5.50
N ASP A 57 27.23 1.72 -5.97
CA ASP A 57 27.07 1.34 -7.37
C ASP A 57 25.59 1.43 -7.82
N SER A 58 25.28 0.89 -8.99
CA SER A 58 23.94 0.92 -9.56
C SER A 58 22.89 0.24 -8.67
N THR A 59 23.28 -0.78 -7.90
CA THR A 59 22.42 -1.51 -6.98
C THR A 59 21.93 -0.60 -5.86
N GLY A 60 22.82 0.17 -5.25
CA GLY A 60 22.47 1.12 -4.18
C GLY A 60 21.50 2.20 -4.64
N LEU A 61 21.68 2.70 -5.88
CA LEU A 61 20.79 3.71 -6.47
C LEU A 61 19.36 3.19 -6.69
N VAL A 62 19.22 1.93 -7.10
CA VAL A 62 17.91 1.30 -7.25
C VAL A 62 17.30 0.98 -5.87
N ALA A 63 18.11 0.53 -4.92
CA ALA A 63 17.67 0.22 -3.56
C ALA A 63 17.08 1.46 -2.85
N ILE A 64 17.64 2.65 -3.06
CA ILE A 64 17.09 3.91 -2.50
C ILE A 64 15.66 4.15 -3.01
N LYS A 65 15.44 4.02 -4.32
CA LYS A 65 14.10 4.23 -4.92
C LYS A 65 13.10 3.20 -4.42
N LEU A 66 13.53 1.93 -4.34
CA LEU A 66 12.71 0.86 -3.78
C LEU A 66 12.36 1.15 -2.31
N LYS A 67 13.33 1.58 -1.50
CA LYS A 67 13.11 1.90 -0.08
C LYS A 67 12.03 2.97 0.08
N GLU A 68 12.14 4.07 -0.66
CA GLU A 68 11.17 5.18 -0.59
C GLU A 68 9.75 4.70 -0.94
N LEU A 69 9.62 3.89 -2.00
CA LEU A 69 8.35 3.30 -2.39
C LEU A 69 7.79 2.36 -1.31
N MET A 70 8.62 1.45 -0.79
CA MET A 70 8.22 0.49 0.23
C MET A 70 7.83 1.15 1.55
N GLN A 71 8.54 2.21 1.97
CA GLN A 71 8.20 2.98 3.16
C GLN A 71 6.83 3.64 3.04
N HIS A 72 6.52 4.18 1.86
CA HIS A 72 5.21 4.76 1.60
C HIS A 72 4.12 3.69 1.58
N HIS A 73 4.35 2.61 0.83
CA HIS A 73 3.41 1.50 0.68
C HIS A 73 3.04 0.88 2.03
N PHE A 74 4.03 0.48 2.84
CA PHE A 74 3.79 -0.09 4.17
C PHE A 74 3.07 0.88 5.11
N ALA A 75 3.33 2.18 4.99
CA ALA A 75 2.60 3.17 5.79
C ALA A 75 1.12 3.24 5.39
N GLU A 76 0.78 3.13 4.10
CA GLU A 76 -0.60 3.06 3.64
C GLU A 76 -1.28 1.77 4.10
N GLU A 77 -0.58 0.65 3.99
CA GLU A 77 -1.09 -0.64 4.41
C GLU A 77 -1.40 -0.68 5.91
N GLU A 78 -0.45 -0.26 6.74
CA GLU A 78 -0.63 -0.18 8.18
C GLU A 78 -1.70 0.86 8.58
N ASP A 79 -1.88 1.90 7.76
CA ASP A 79 -2.89 2.91 8.05
C ASP A 79 -4.30 2.40 7.80
N TYR A 80 -4.60 1.86 6.63
CA TYR A 80 -6.00 1.57 6.27
C TYR A 80 -6.27 0.20 5.65
N VAL A 81 -5.26 -0.63 5.42
CA VAL A 81 -5.43 -1.96 4.80
C VAL A 81 -5.37 -3.07 5.84
N LEU A 82 -4.30 -3.09 6.64
CA LEU A 82 -3.96 -4.19 7.54
C LEU A 82 -4.40 -3.94 8.99
N SER A 83 -4.76 -2.69 9.33
CA SER A 83 -5.27 -2.35 10.66
C SER A 83 -6.52 -3.15 11.07
N PRO A 84 -7.51 -3.46 10.19
CA PRO A 84 -8.65 -4.31 10.56
C PRO A 84 -8.25 -5.68 11.10
N LEU A 85 -7.11 -6.24 10.69
CA LEU A 85 -6.64 -7.56 11.13
C LEU A 85 -6.34 -7.62 12.64
N GLY A 86 -6.13 -6.47 13.27
CA GLY A 86 -5.99 -6.35 14.73
C GLY A 86 -7.21 -6.85 15.51
N LEU A 87 -8.39 -6.90 14.86
CA LEU A 87 -9.63 -7.34 15.47
C LEU A 87 -9.81 -8.86 15.46
N LEU A 88 -8.98 -9.61 14.72
CA LEU A 88 -9.16 -11.06 14.56
C LEU A 88 -9.27 -11.81 15.89
N PRO A 89 -8.45 -11.55 16.94
CA PRO A 89 -8.61 -12.23 18.22
C PRO A 89 -9.95 -11.94 18.90
N GLN A 90 -10.42 -10.68 18.86
CA GLN A 90 -11.69 -10.27 19.44
C GLN A 90 -12.87 -10.91 18.68
N LEU A 91 -12.87 -10.81 17.35
CA LEU A 91 -13.92 -11.38 16.49
C LEU A 91 -13.99 -12.91 16.62
N ALA A 92 -12.85 -13.57 16.79
CA ALA A 92 -12.79 -15.02 17.02
C ALA A 92 -13.47 -15.44 18.33
N ASN A 93 -13.57 -14.55 19.33
CA ASN A 93 -14.31 -14.78 20.57
C ASN A 93 -15.81 -14.44 20.45
N GLY A 94 -16.27 -14.02 19.27
CA GLY A 94 -17.66 -13.60 19.03
C GLY A 94 -17.98 -12.20 19.55
N GLU A 95 -16.97 -11.41 19.91
CA GLU A 95 -17.12 -10.06 20.43
C GLU A 95 -17.06 -9.04 19.28
N LEU A 96 -17.99 -8.09 19.27
CA LEU A 96 -17.99 -6.99 18.30
C LEU A 96 -17.21 -5.79 18.86
N PRO A 97 -16.41 -5.08 18.03
CA PRO A 97 -15.74 -3.86 18.45
C PRO A 97 -16.74 -2.73 18.68
N GLU A 98 -16.45 -1.86 19.66
CA GLU A 98 -17.27 -0.68 19.98
C GLU A 98 -17.47 0.22 18.75
N HIS A 99 -16.41 0.39 17.95
CA HIS A 99 -16.38 1.21 16.74
C HIS A 99 -16.60 0.38 15.46
N SER A 100 -17.58 -0.53 15.47
CA SER A 100 -17.85 -1.42 14.33
C SER A 100 -18.19 -0.68 13.04
N ILE A 101 -18.86 0.48 13.12
CA ILE A 101 -19.24 1.28 11.94
C ILE A 101 -18.00 1.87 11.27
N GLU A 102 -17.11 2.45 12.06
CA GLU A 102 -15.87 3.07 11.60
C GLU A 102 -14.92 2.02 10.99
N VAL A 103 -14.87 0.82 11.56
CA VAL A 103 -14.11 -0.31 10.98
C VAL A 103 -14.70 -0.74 9.63
N VAL A 104 -16.02 -0.75 9.48
CA VAL A 104 -16.66 -1.04 8.18
C VAL A 104 -16.27 0.02 7.15
N GLU A 105 -16.29 1.30 7.50
CA GLU A 105 -15.87 2.40 6.62
C GLU A 105 -14.40 2.26 6.21
N LEU A 106 -13.53 1.86 7.14
CA LEU A 106 -12.12 1.59 6.89
C LEU A 106 -11.93 0.46 5.86
N CYS A 107 -12.65 -0.65 6.03
CA CYS A 107 -12.60 -1.78 5.10
C CYS A 107 -13.14 -1.41 3.70
N GLU A 108 -14.19 -0.57 3.63
CA GLU A 108 -14.72 -0.05 2.37
C GLU A 108 -13.74 0.92 1.69
N LYS A 109 -13.03 1.76 2.47
CA LYS A 109 -11.93 2.57 1.93
C LYS A 109 -10.90 1.65 1.27
N PHE A 110 -10.41 0.62 1.96
CA PHE A 110 -9.46 -0.32 1.38
C PHE A 110 -10.01 -0.95 0.09
N LYS A 111 -11.24 -1.48 0.12
CA LYS A 111 -11.89 -2.07 -1.06
C LYS A 111 -11.95 -1.10 -2.25
N SER A 112 -12.19 0.19 -2.00
CA SER A 112 -12.17 1.23 -3.03
C SER A 112 -10.75 1.55 -3.56
N GLN A 113 -9.73 1.35 -2.73
CA GLN A 113 -8.31 1.56 -3.05
C GLN A 113 -7.61 0.30 -3.58
N TRP A 114 -8.33 -0.81 -3.78
CA TRP A 114 -7.76 -2.06 -4.26
C TRP A 114 -6.92 -1.91 -5.53
N ALA A 115 -7.43 -1.15 -6.50
CA ALA A 115 -6.72 -0.93 -7.76
C ALA A 115 -5.42 -0.13 -7.58
N HIS A 116 -5.38 0.79 -6.61
CA HIS A 116 -4.19 1.56 -6.25
C HIS A 116 -3.14 0.66 -5.58
N MET A 117 -3.50 -0.11 -4.55
CA MET A 117 -2.61 -1.07 -3.88
C MET A 117 -2.00 -2.09 -4.87
N ASN A 118 -2.82 -2.63 -5.78
CA ASN A 118 -2.34 -3.54 -6.81
C ASN A 118 -1.40 -2.85 -7.83
N ALA A 119 -1.59 -1.57 -8.11
CA ALA A 119 -0.66 -0.81 -8.95
C ALA A 119 0.69 -0.58 -8.24
N GLU A 120 0.67 -0.33 -6.92
CA GLU A 120 1.88 -0.24 -6.12
C GLU A 120 2.65 -1.56 -6.06
N HIS A 121 1.98 -2.70 -5.85
CA HIS A 121 2.61 -4.03 -5.92
C HIS A 121 3.31 -4.27 -7.28
N GLN A 122 2.68 -3.84 -8.39
CA GLN A 122 3.29 -3.95 -9.72
C GLN A 122 4.53 -3.05 -9.85
N LEU A 123 4.50 -1.84 -9.30
CA LEU A 123 5.63 -0.93 -9.31
C LEU A 123 6.78 -1.45 -8.44
N ILE A 124 6.48 -1.95 -7.24
CA ILE A 124 7.44 -2.61 -6.34
C ILE A 124 8.10 -3.78 -7.05
N LYS A 125 7.32 -4.64 -7.72
CA LYS A 125 7.85 -5.75 -8.52
C LYS A 125 8.76 -5.29 -9.65
N ALA A 126 8.43 -4.18 -10.32
CA ALA A 126 9.28 -3.62 -11.36
C ALA A 126 10.63 -3.13 -10.80
N PHE A 127 10.62 -2.39 -9.69
CA PHE A 127 11.85 -1.97 -9.01
C PHE A 127 12.66 -3.15 -8.48
N MET A 128 12.00 -4.20 -8.00
CA MET A 128 12.68 -5.42 -7.57
C MET A 128 13.40 -6.12 -8.72
N ASN A 129 12.77 -6.21 -9.89
CA ASN A 129 13.42 -6.77 -11.07
C ASN A 129 14.63 -5.93 -11.52
N GLU A 130 14.53 -4.59 -11.44
CA GLU A 130 15.65 -3.69 -11.71
C GLU A 130 16.78 -3.90 -10.70
N LEU A 131 16.45 -4.04 -9.41
CA LEU A 131 17.42 -4.27 -8.34
C LEU A 131 18.16 -5.60 -8.54
N VAL A 132 17.43 -6.67 -8.87
CA VAL A 132 17.98 -7.99 -9.17
C VAL A 132 18.88 -7.97 -10.41
N GLN A 133 18.59 -7.13 -11.40
CA GLN A 133 19.45 -6.98 -12.57
C GLN A 133 20.74 -6.25 -12.21
N ALA A 134 20.64 -5.10 -11.54
CA ALA A 134 21.80 -4.34 -11.06
C ALA A 134 22.69 -5.20 -10.15
N SER A 135 22.10 -5.98 -9.25
CA SER A 135 22.84 -6.83 -8.33
C SER A 135 23.65 -7.93 -9.02
N LYS A 136 23.19 -8.41 -10.18
CA LYS A 136 23.95 -9.40 -10.97
C LYS A 136 25.12 -8.76 -11.70
N ASP A 137 24.94 -7.52 -12.15
CA ASP A 137 25.97 -6.79 -12.87
C ASP A 137 27.09 -6.30 -11.92
N GLU A 138 26.77 -6.10 -10.64
CA GLU A 138 27.67 -5.59 -9.58
C GLU A 138 28.10 -6.66 -8.55
N ASP A 139 27.80 -7.95 -8.79
CA ASP A 139 28.17 -9.09 -7.93
C ASP A 139 27.63 -9.06 -6.47
N HIS A 140 26.36 -8.67 -6.27
CA HIS A 140 25.65 -8.69 -4.97
C HIS A 140 24.58 -9.81 -4.89
N PRO A 141 24.99 -11.07 -4.67
CA PRO A 141 24.07 -12.21 -4.68
C PRO A 141 23.02 -12.22 -3.55
N GLU A 142 23.25 -11.49 -2.46
CA GLU A 142 22.33 -11.37 -1.32
C GLU A 142 20.94 -10.82 -1.69
N ILE A 143 20.85 -10.08 -2.80
CA ILE A 143 19.58 -9.50 -3.29
C ILE A 143 18.59 -10.57 -3.74
N MET A 144 19.07 -11.73 -4.18
CA MET A 144 18.20 -12.84 -4.58
C MET A 144 17.37 -13.39 -3.42
N GLU A 145 17.87 -13.33 -2.18
CA GLU A 145 17.08 -13.75 -1.01
C GLU A 145 16.04 -12.69 -0.63
N LEU A 146 16.35 -11.40 -0.76
CA LEU A 146 15.36 -10.33 -0.55
C LEU A 146 14.22 -10.42 -1.57
N GLU A 147 14.52 -10.69 -2.85
CA GLU A 147 13.51 -10.87 -3.89
C GLU A 147 12.48 -11.94 -3.48
N LYS A 148 12.95 -13.11 -3.02
CA LYS A 148 12.10 -14.22 -2.59
C LYS A 148 11.25 -13.85 -1.38
N GLU A 149 11.83 -13.15 -0.42
CA GLU A 149 11.12 -12.69 0.78
C GLU A 149 10.01 -11.70 0.43
N LEU A 150 10.30 -10.70 -0.40
CA LEU A 150 9.29 -9.73 -0.84
C LEU A 150 8.20 -10.35 -1.70
N GLN A 151 8.54 -11.30 -2.58
CA GLN A 151 7.54 -12.07 -3.33
C GLN A 151 6.62 -12.88 -2.41
N LYS A 152 7.19 -13.50 -1.37
CA LYS A 152 6.40 -14.24 -0.37
C LYS A 152 5.50 -13.32 0.44
N HIS A 153 6.00 -12.16 0.84
CA HIS A 153 5.28 -11.15 1.58
C HIS A 153 4.06 -10.64 0.79
N ALA A 154 4.28 -10.12 -0.43
CA ALA A 154 3.21 -9.66 -1.32
C ALA A 154 2.16 -10.74 -1.60
N LYS A 155 2.60 -12.00 -1.79
CA LYS A 155 1.70 -13.13 -1.97
C LYS A 155 0.84 -13.40 -0.72
N THR A 156 1.41 -13.28 0.47
CA THR A 156 0.68 -13.47 1.73
C THR A 156 -0.38 -12.38 1.90
N GLU A 157 -0.04 -11.15 1.51
CA GLU A 157 -0.99 -10.04 1.50
C GLU A 157 -2.17 -10.29 0.56
N GLU A 158 -1.87 -10.54 -0.71
CA GLU A 158 -2.87 -10.73 -1.75
C GLU A 158 -3.76 -11.96 -1.50
N GLU A 159 -3.19 -13.06 -0.99
CA GLU A 159 -3.92 -14.31 -0.77
C GLU A 159 -4.64 -14.38 0.57
N VAL A 160 -4.15 -13.67 1.61
CA VAL A 160 -4.63 -13.83 2.98
C VAL A 160 -5.02 -12.50 3.59
N PHE A 161 -4.10 -11.55 3.72
CA PHE A 161 -4.34 -10.36 4.55
C PHE A 161 -5.39 -9.44 3.94
N PHE A 162 -5.26 -9.13 2.66
CA PHE A 162 -6.18 -8.25 1.94
C PHE A 162 -7.59 -8.84 1.88
N PRO A 163 -7.81 -10.11 1.45
CA PRO A 163 -9.14 -10.71 1.53
C PRO A 163 -9.71 -10.74 2.95
N THR A 164 -8.88 -10.96 3.96
CA THR A 164 -9.32 -11.00 5.36
C THR A 164 -9.77 -9.63 5.86
N ALA A 165 -9.06 -8.56 5.52
CA ALA A 165 -9.48 -7.20 5.85
C ALA A 165 -10.86 -6.87 5.27
N ILE A 166 -11.10 -7.24 4.01
CA ILE A 166 -12.42 -7.10 3.37
C ILE A 166 -13.47 -7.96 4.09
N LEU A 167 -13.13 -9.21 4.40
CA LEU A 167 -14.03 -10.16 5.08
C LEU A 167 -14.48 -9.66 6.46
N ILE A 168 -13.58 -9.01 7.21
CA ILE A 168 -13.92 -8.38 8.50
C ILE A 168 -15.01 -7.33 8.32
N GLY A 169 -14.86 -6.44 7.33
CA GLY A 169 -15.89 -5.44 7.01
C GLY A 169 -17.24 -6.07 6.66
N GLU A 170 -17.25 -7.10 5.81
CA GLU A 170 -18.50 -7.80 5.45
C GLU A 170 -19.12 -8.55 6.64
N TYR A 171 -18.30 -9.14 7.52
CA TYR A 171 -18.76 -9.81 8.74
C TYR A 171 -19.43 -8.82 9.71
N LEU A 172 -18.82 -7.66 9.95
CA LEU A 172 -19.37 -6.63 10.82
C LEU A 172 -20.69 -6.05 10.31
N LYS A 173 -20.83 -5.88 8.98
CA LYS A 173 -22.11 -5.51 8.36
C LYS A 173 -23.17 -6.56 8.61
N LEU A 174 -22.85 -7.84 8.40
CA LEU A 174 -23.77 -8.94 8.63
C LEU A 174 -24.26 -8.95 10.09
N LYS A 175 -23.34 -8.80 11.05
CA LYS A 175 -23.68 -8.76 12.48
C LYS A 175 -24.49 -7.53 12.89
N SER A 176 -24.24 -6.37 12.27
CA SER A 176 -25.05 -5.17 12.48
C SER A 176 -26.50 -5.31 11.98
N LEU A 177 -26.75 -6.16 10.99
CA LEU A 177 -28.10 -6.47 10.49
C LEU A 177 -28.85 -7.47 11.39
N GLU A 178 -28.16 -8.32 12.13
CA GLU A 178 -28.78 -9.29 13.06
C GLU A 178 -29.23 -8.65 14.39
N VAL A 179 -28.71 -7.46 14.71
CA VAL A 179 -29.01 -6.74 15.97
C VAL A 179 -30.19 -5.75 15.81
N ASN A 180 -30.66 -5.51 14.58
CA ASN A 180 -31.85 -4.70 14.26
C ASN A 180 -33.07 -5.56 13.95
#